data_AF-R7V648-F1
#
_entry.id   AF-R7V648-F1
#
_cell.length_a   1.000
_cell.length_b   1.000
_cell.length_c   1.000
_cell.angle_alpha   90.00
_cell.angle_beta   90.00
_cell.angle_gamma   90.00
#
_symmetry.space_group_name_H-M   'P 1'
#
loop_
_entity.id
_entity.type
_entity.pdbx_description
1 polymer ?
#
loop_
_entity_poly.entity_id
_entity_poly.type
_entity_poly.pdbx_seq_one_letter_code
_entity_poly.pdbx_strand_id
1 'polypeptide(L)'
;MDTTSATDANPSSCSLIMNITLHVADTIGVNSLGLGQCYIIFLVMLFLSVVIATSFDRVRRTVYNDKSNLDTDFDAGGKVSIGLTATTIVSQWTWAATLLQSSGVAAKYGISGAFWYASGATIQILLFSMLSVQLKIRAPGAKTFLRVIRARFGSRTHIVFCVFALVTNVIVTAMLMLGGTAVMTTLVRGLSVELATALVAAVMGTYTFIGGLGATFYVSYFNTFLIYLIMTIFLVKIYFDPSEDNPLGSVEEVYKLLACSEGPEGNTERSFLTMRSYEALVFGIINIVEPSIIEQGNIKMFSVIISSKLLMRIDLIE
;
A
#
# COMPACT_ATOMS: atom_id res chain seq x y z
N MET A 1 -25.78 -5.48 -24.20
CA MET A 1 -27.24 -5.60 -24.32
C MET A 1 -27.62 -6.43 -23.11
N ASP A 2 -27.90 -5.81 -21.97
CA ASP A 2 -28.96 -4.81 -21.77
C ASP A 2 -28.48 -3.51 -21.11
N THR A 3 -28.92 -2.39 -21.66
CA THR A 3 -28.68 -1.00 -21.21
C THR A 3 -29.95 -0.38 -20.63
N THR A 4 -30.84 -1.17 -20.05
CA THR A 4 -32.14 -0.73 -19.54
C THR A 4 -32.22 -0.92 -18.03
N SER A 5 -31.64 0.00 -17.26
CA SER A 5 -32.08 0.27 -15.87
C SER A 5 -31.47 1.54 -15.24
N ALA A 6 -30.85 2.44 -16.01
CA ALA A 6 -30.41 3.74 -15.48
C ALA A 6 -31.52 4.81 -15.47
N THR A 7 -32.67 4.55 -16.11
CA THR A 7 -33.73 5.56 -16.35
C THR A 7 -34.96 5.44 -15.45
N ASP A 8 -35.05 4.42 -14.58
CA ASP A 8 -36.28 4.14 -13.82
C ASP A 8 -36.20 4.54 -12.33
N ALA A 9 -35.29 5.42 -11.95
CA ALA A 9 -35.28 6.00 -10.62
C ALA A 9 -36.17 7.26 -10.60
N ASN A 10 -37.38 7.12 -10.05
CA ASN A 10 -38.32 8.24 -9.90
C ASN A 10 -37.63 9.39 -9.11
N PRO A 11 -37.55 10.63 -9.67
CA PRO A 11 -36.74 11.71 -9.09
C PRO A 11 -37.13 12.09 -7.65
N SER A 12 -38.40 11.89 -7.25
CA SER A 12 -38.84 12.07 -5.87
C SER A 12 -38.22 11.04 -4.91
N SER A 13 -38.07 9.80 -5.36
CA SER A 13 -37.46 8.72 -4.56
C SER A 13 -35.96 8.94 -4.36
N CYS A 14 -35.25 9.43 -5.38
CA CYS A 14 -33.82 9.76 -5.26
C CYS A 14 -33.58 10.91 -4.26
N SER A 15 -34.39 11.97 -4.29
CA SER A 15 -34.25 13.11 -3.35
C SER A 15 -34.46 12.72 -1.89
N LEU A 16 -35.39 11.80 -1.62
CA LEU A 16 -35.68 11.28 -0.28
C LEU A 16 -34.53 10.42 0.24
N ILE A 17 -34.03 9.51 -0.61
CA ILE A 17 -32.92 8.61 -0.28
C ILE A 17 -31.64 9.41 0.02
N MET A 18 -31.35 10.44 -0.77
CA MET A 18 -30.16 11.29 -0.62
C MET A 18 -30.20 12.15 0.66
N ASN A 19 -31.37 12.67 1.04
CA ASN A 19 -31.55 13.42 2.29
C ASN A 19 -31.42 12.54 3.54
N ILE A 20 -31.93 11.30 3.48
CA ILE A 20 -31.79 10.34 4.58
C ILE A 20 -30.32 9.91 4.74
N THR A 21 -29.60 9.67 3.65
CA THR A 21 -28.18 9.28 3.71
C THR A 21 -27.24 10.42 4.10
N LEU A 22 -27.50 11.68 3.71
CA LEU A 22 -26.73 12.83 4.18
C LEU A 22 -26.83 12.99 5.70
N HIS A 23 -28.03 12.80 6.27
CA HIS A 23 -28.22 12.82 7.72
C HIS A 23 -27.49 11.68 8.44
N VAL A 24 -27.37 10.50 7.82
CA VAL A 24 -26.68 9.35 8.41
C VAL A 24 -25.14 9.41 8.21
N ALA A 25 -24.66 9.99 7.12
CA ALA A 25 -23.24 10.23 6.88
C ALA A 25 -22.63 11.18 7.93
N ASP A 26 -23.39 12.16 8.43
CA ASP A 26 -23.01 13.00 9.57
C ASP A 26 -22.95 12.22 10.89
N THR A 27 -23.74 11.15 11.05
CA THR A 27 -23.75 10.27 12.24
C THR A 27 -22.66 9.20 12.21
N ILE A 28 -22.19 8.78 11.03
CA ILE A 28 -21.00 7.90 10.86
C ILE A 28 -19.70 8.71 10.97
N GLY A 29 -19.74 9.86 11.66
CA GLY A 29 -18.53 10.57 12.05
C GLY A 29 -17.58 9.60 12.77
N VAL A 30 -16.37 9.42 12.22
CA VAL A 30 -15.34 8.60 12.85
C VAL A 30 -15.15 9.14 14.26
N ASN A 31 -15.55 8.36 15.27
CA ASN A 31 -15.35 8.74 16.66
C ASN A 31 -13.85 9.03 16.85
N SER A 32 -13.52 10.29 17.09
CA SER A 32 -12.14 10.71 17.27
C SER A 32 -11.54 9.94 18.44
N LEU A 33 -10.43 9.26 18.21
CA LEU A 33 -9.78 8.49 19.27
C LEU A 33 -9.23 9.45 20.32
N GLY A 34 -9.38 9.08 21.59
CA GLY A 34 -8.73 9.79 22.67
C GLY A 34 -7.21 9.59 22.63
N LEU A 35 -6.45 10.56 23.14
CA LEU A 35 -4.98 10.49 23.20
C LEU A 35 -4.49 9.22 23.92
N GLY A 36 -5.18 8.79 24.99
CA GLY A 36 -4.87 7.56 25.72
C GLY A 36 -5.03 6.28 24.89
N GLN A 37 -6.06 6.20 24.05
CA GLN A 37 -6.27 5.06 23.16
C GLN A 37 -5.19 4.99 22.08
N CYS A 38 -4.77 6.14 21.56
CA CYS A 38 -3.64 6.22 20.62
C CYS A 38 -2.37 5.62 21.24
N TYR A 39 -2.00 6.03 22.46
CA TYR A 39 -0.82 5.46 23.13
C TYR A 39 -0.92 3.95 23.33
N ILE A 40 -2.08 3.43 23.73
CA ILE A 40 -2.27 2.00 23.92
C ILE A 40 -2.06 1.24 22.59
N ILE A 41 -2.65 1.72 21.50
CA ILE A 41 -2.49 1.09 20.17
C ILE A 41 -1.01 1.09 19.75
N PHE A 42 -0.32 2.22 19.92
CA PHE A 42 1.11 2.33 19.61
C PHE A 42 1.96 1.41 20.47
N LEU A 43 1.68 1.32 21.77
CA LEU A 43 2.38 0.42 22.69
C LEU A 43 2.15 -1.05 22.35
N VAL A 44 0.93 -1.43 21.98
CA VAL A 44 0.60 -2.79 21.55
C VAL A 44 1.33 -3.13 20.24
N MET A 45 1.30 -2.24 19.25
CA MET A 45 2.03 -2.44 17.99
C MET A 45 3.55 -2.50 18.21
N LEU A 46 4.09 -1.61 19.05
CA LEU A 46 5.49 -1.60 19.43
C LEU A 46 5.88 -2.92 20.10
N PHE A 47 5.14 -3.33 21.13
CA PHE A 47 5.38 -4.57 21.86
C PHE A 47 5.34 -5.77 20.92
N LEU A 48 4.32 -5.87 20.08
CA LEU A 48 4.17 -6.97 19.13
C LEU A 48 5.32 -7.01 18.11
N SER A 49 5.70 -5.86 17.55
CA SER A 49 6.83 -5.76 16.61
C SER A 49 8.17 -6.15 17.25
N VAL A 50 8.41 -5.72 18.50
CA VAL A 50 9.62 -6.07 19.27
C VAL A 50 9.62 -7.55 19.65
N VAL A 51 8.48 -8.11 20.05
CA VAL A 51 8.36 -9.55 20.34
C VAL A 51 8.65 -10.37 19.09
N ILE A 52 8.11 -10.00 17.92
CA ILE A 52 8.39 -10.69 16.66
C ILE A 52 9.88 -10.57 16.31
N ALA A 53 10.46 -9.36 16.39
CA ALA A 53 11.87 -9.13 16.08
C ALA A 53 12.81 -9.90 17.01
N THR A 54 12.56 -9.88 18.32
CA THR A 54 13.38 -10.59 19.32
C THR A 54 13.17 -12.10 19.29
N SER A 55 11.96 -12.57 19.00
CA SER A 55 11.68 -14.00 18.81
C SER A 55 12.42 -14.52 17.58
N PHE A 56 12.44 -13.74 16.49
CA PHE A 56 13.22 -14.07 15.30
C PHE A 56 14.72 -14.11 15.59
N ASP A 57 15.27 -13.07 16.24
CA ASP A 57 16.69 -13.04 16.61
C ASP A 57 17.07 -14.22 17.53
N ARG A 58 16.20 -14.58 18.48
CA ARG A 58 16.40 -15.77 19.33
C ARG A 58 16.33 -17.08 18.56
N VAL A 59 15.32 -17.27 17.71
CA VAL A 59 15.20 -18.50 16.90
C VAL A 59 16.40 -18.63 15.96
N ARG A 60 16.85 -17.52 15.37
CA ARG A 60 18.03 -17.50 14.50
C ARG A 60 19.30 -17.88 15.26
N ARG A 61 19.54 -17.29 16.43
CA ARG A 61 20.73 -17.59 17.24
C ARG A 61 20.73 -19.03 17.77
N THR A 62 19.58 -19.53 18.23
CA THR A 62 19.50 -20.84 18.91
C THR A 62 19.38 -22.01 17.94
N VAL A 63 18.64 -21.87 16.82
CA VAL A 63 18.37 -22.97 15.88
C VAL A 63 19.38 -23.00 14.74
N TYR A 64 19.74 -21.83 14.20
CA TYR A 64 20.61 -21.76 13.02
C TYR A 64 22.09 -21.57 13.35
N ASN A 65 22.46 -21.31 14.62
CA ASN A 65 23.84 -21.08 15.07
C ASN A 65 24.62 -20.10 14.16
N ASP A 66 23.90 -19.17 13.54
CA ASP A 66 24.45 -18.26 12.55
C ASP A 66 25.26 -17.19 13.28
N LYS A 67 26.58 -17.18 13.08
CA LYS A 67 27.43 -16.08 13.53
C LYS A 67 26.94 -14.80 12.83
N SER A 68 26.87 -13.69 13.56
CA SER A 68 26.52 -12.37 13.03
C SER A 68 27.45 -12.01 11.87
N ASN A 69 27.01 -12.27 10.64
CA ASN A 69 27.75 -12.00 9.41
C ASN A 69 26.91 -11.06 8.57
N LEU A 70 27.53 -10.04 7.98
CA LEU A 70 26.82 -9.04 7.20
C LEU A 70 26.02 -9.68 6.05
N ASP A 71 26.52 -10.76 5.44
CA ASP A 71 25.79 -11.49 4.40
C ASP A 71 24.51 -12.16 4.92
N THR A 72 24.46 -12.65 6.16
CA THR A 72 23.24 -13.28 6.69
C THR A 72 22.22 -12.23 7.14
N ASP A 73 22.68 -11.07 7.60
CA ASP A 73 21.80 -9.94 7.93
C ASP A 73 21.19 -9.28 6.69
N PHE A 74 21.96 -9.10 5.61
CA PHE A 74 21.49 -8.48 4.37
C PHE A 74 20.81 -9.46 3.39
N ASP A 75 21.09 -10.77 3.46
CA ASP A 75 20.50 -11.81 2.60
C ASP A 75 19.44 -12.65 3.31
N ALA A 76 19.15 -12.38 4.59
CA ALA A 76 18.26 -13.19 5.44
C ALA A 76 18.59 -14.71 5.39
N GLY A 77 19.87 -15.05 5.18
CA GLY A 77 20.34 -16.44 5.01
C GLY A 77 19.98 -17.10 3.67
N GLY A 78 19.38 -16.36 2.71
CA GLY A 78 19.07 -16.84 1.35
C GLY A 78 17.99 -17.91 1.26
N LYS A 79 17.37 -18.31 2.37
CA LYS A 79 16.37 -19.38 2.47
C LYS A 79 15.07 -18.85 3.08
N VAL A 80 14.33 -18.06 2.30
CA VAL A 80 13.00 -17.57 2.70
C VAL A 80 11.95 -18.28 1.83
N SER A 81 10.73 -18.47 2.34
CA SER A 81 9.65 -19.11 1.55
C SER A 81 9.18 -18.18 0.42
N ILE A 82 8.75 -18.78 -0.70
CA ILE A 82 8.13 -18.07 -1.84
C ILE A 82 6.92 -17.26 -1.36
N GLY A 83 6.06 -17.86 -0.52
CA GLY A 83 4.88 -17.19 0.02
C GLY A 83 5.24 -15.97 0.88
N LEU A 84 6.25 -16.11 1.76
CA LEU A 84 6.73 -15.00 2.60
C LEU A 84 7.28 -13.84 1.76
N THR A 85 7.92 -14.16 0.64
CA THR A 85 8.45 -13.14 -0.28
C THR A 85 7.33 -12.46 -1.05
N ALA A 86 6.39 -13.22 -1.60
CA ALA A 86 5.24 -12.67 -2.30
C ALA A 86 4.45 -11.71 -1.40
N THR A 87 4.16 -12.13 -0.16
CA THR A 87 3.48 -11.27 0.82
C THR A 87 4.30 -10.03 1.17
N THR A 88 5.62 -10.14 1.34
CA THR A 88 6.47 -8.97 1.61
C THR A 88 6.41 -7.97 0.47
N ILE A 89 6.40 -8.45 -0.77
CA ILE A 89 6.28 -7.58 -1.94
C ILE A 89 4.92 -6.89 -1.90
N VAL A 90 3.82 -7.62 -1.73
CA VAL A 90 2.49 -7.01 -1.59
C VAL A 90 2.47 -5.97 -0.47
N SER A 91 3.07 -6.27 0.69
CA SER A 91 3.22 -5.35 1.83
C SER A 91 3.84 -4.01 1.42
N GLN A 92 4.97 -4.08 0.71
CA GLN A 92 5.76 -2.91 0.33
C GLN A 92 5.02 -2.01 -0.66
N TRP A 93 4.08 -2.56 -1.42
CA TRP A 93 3.22 -1.82 -2.35
C TRP A 93 1.93 -1.30 -1.69
N THR A 94 1.56 -1.88 -0.55
CA THR A 94 0.34 -1.54 0.20
C THR A 94 0.66 -0.51 1.29
N TRP A 95 1.00 0.72 0.88
CA TRP A 95 1.17 1.84 1.81
C TRP A 95 -0.09 2.70 1.93
N ALA A 96 -0.20 3.48 3.01
CA ALA A 96 -1.39 4.28 3.34
C ALA A 96 -1.78 5.25 2.22
N ALA A 97 -0.82 5.94 1.60
CA ALA A 97 -1.08 6.82 0.46
C ALA A 97 -1.71 6.09 -0.76
N THR A 98 -1.45 4.80 -0.98
CA THR A 98 -2.07 4.02 -2.07
C THR A 98 -3.55 3.80 -1.77
N LEU A 99 -3.88 3.44 -0.54
CA LEU A 99 -5.28 3.24 -0.10
C LEU A 99 -6.06 4.56 -0.09
N LEU A 100 -5.43 5.63 0.38
CA LEU A 100 -6.04 6.97 0.39
C LEU A 100 -6.21 7.51 -1.04
N GLN A 101 -5.20 7.34 -1.89
CA GLN A 101 -5.28 7.80 -3.27
C GLN A 101 -6.32 6.99 -4.05
N SER A 102 -6.37 5.67 -3.91
CA SER A 102 -7.34 4.82 -4.61
C SER A 102 -8.78 5.15 -4.23
N SER A 103 -9.05 5.35 -2.94
CA SER A 103 -10.36 5.78 -2.44
C SER A 103 -10.68 7.23 -2.85
N GLY A 104 -9.71 8.12 -2.82
CA GLY A 104 -9.85 9.52 -3.26
C GLY A 104 -10.19 9.64 -4.75
N VAL A 105 -9.54 8.87 -5.63
CA VAL A 105 -9.87 8.86 -7.06
C VAL A 105 -11.19 8.14 -7.34
N ALA A 106 -11.56 7.13 -6.54
CA ALA A 106 -12.87 6.51 -6.61
C ALA A 106 -13.98 7.51 -6.25
N ALA A 107 -13.78 8.31 -5.19
CA ALA A 107 -14.72 9.35 -4.80
C ALA A 107 -14.82 10.48 -5.83
N LYS A 108 -13.72 10.84 -6.50
CA LYS A 108 -13.69 11.91 -7.50
C LYS A 108 -14.20 11.50 -8.88
N TYR A 109 -13.88 10.30 -9.34
CA TYR A 109 -14.13 9.87 -10.72
C TYR A 109 -15.05 8.65 -10.84
N GLY A 110 -15.50 8.08 -9.73
CA GLY A 110 -16.33 6.87 -9.69
C GLY A 110 -15.54 5.59 -9.93
N ILE A 111 -16.24 4.55 -10.39
CA ILE A 111 -15.68 3.21 -10.58
C ILE A 111 -14.51 3.22 -11.59
N SER A 112 -14.61 4.05 -12.64
CA SER A 112 -13.55 4.22 -13.64
C SER A 112 -12.23 4.67 -13.01
N GLY A 113 -12.25 5.60 -12.05
CA GLY A 113 -11.05 6.09 -11.36
C GLY A 113 -10.32 5.00 -10.59
N ALA A 114 -11.06 4.19 -9.82
CA ALA A 114 -10.50 3.07 -9.08
C ALA A 114 -9.88 2.02 -10.01
N PHE A 115 -10.56 1.72 -11.13
CA PHE A 115 -10.07 0.77 -12.13
C PHE A 115 -8.79 1.25 -12.82
N TRP A 116 -8.74 2.51 -13.27
CA TRP A 116 -7.55 3.09 -13.91
C TRP A 116 -6.37 3.22 -12.95
N TYR A 117 -6.63 3.46 -11.66
CA TYR A 117 -5.59 3.40 -10.63
C TYR A 117 -5.00 1.99 -10.48
N ALA A 118 -5.85 0.98 -10.34
CA ALA A 118 -5.44 -0.41 -10.15
C ALA A 118 -4.71 -0.96 -11.38
N SER A 119 -5.27 -0.76 -12.58
CA SER A 119 -4.68 -1.22 -13.84
C SER A 119 -3.31 -0.59 -14.11
N GLY A 120 -3.16 0.72 -13.86
CA GLY A 120 -1.88 1.42 -13.95
C GLY A 120 -0.82 0.78 -13.05
N ALA A 121 -1.17 0.50 -11.79
CA ALA A 121 -0.28 -0.19 -10.85
C ALA A 121 0.06 -1.63 -11.28
N THR A 122 -0.91 -2.39 -11.81
CA THR A 122 -0.69 -3.76 -12.29
C THR A 122 0.31 -3.81 -13.44
N ILE A 123 0.18 -2.91 -14.43
CA ILE A 123 1.11 -2.84 -15.58
C ILE A 123 2.54 -2.56 -15.09
N GLN A 124 2.72 -1.63 -14.15
CA GLN A 124 4.02 -1.32 -13.56
C GLN A 124 4.67 -2.55 -12.92
N ILE A 125 3.91 -3.31 -12.13
CA ILE A 125 4.40 -4.53 -11.44
C ILE A 125 4.81 -5.60 -12.46
N LEU A 126 4.02 -5.79 -13.52
CA LEU A 126 4.32 -6.76 -14.57
C LEU A 126 5.57 -6.40 -15.38
N LEU A 127 5.72 -5.14 -15.78
CA LEU A 127 6.93 -4.68 -16.49
C LEU A 127 8.17 -4.82 -15.62
N PHE A 128 8.05 -4.47 -14.33
CA PHE A 128 9.14 -4.60 -13.38
C PHE A 128 9.56 -6.06 -13.16
N SER A 129 8.59 -6.98 -13.06
CA SER A 129 8.90 -8.41 -12.87
C SER A 129 9.67 -8.96 -14.08
N MET A 130 9.26 -8.62 -15.31
CA MET A 130 9.98 -9.01 -16.53
C MET A 130 11.41 -8.47 -16.57
N LEU A 131 11.62 -7.19 -16.26
CA LEU A 131 12.96 -6.58 -16.22
C LEU A 131 13.85 -7.23 -15.15
N SER A 132 13.28 -7.55 -13.99
CA SER A 132 14.01 -8.20 -12.89
C SER A 132 14.49 -9.60 -13.27
N VAL A 133 13.67 -10.37 -13.99
CA VAL A 133 14.05 -11.68 -14.54
C VAL A 133 15.23 -11.54 -15.51
N GLN A 134 15.14 -10.61 -16.47
CA GLN A 134 16.20 -10.41 -17.45
C GLN A 134 17.52 -9.96 -16.82
N LEU A 135 17.47 -9.10 -15.79
CA LEU A 135 18.65 -8.67 -15.05
C LEU A 135 19.34 -9.84 -14.35
N LYS A 136 18.57 -10.76 -13.75
CA LYS A 136 19.14 -11.95 -13.09
C LYS A 136 19.76 -12.93 -14.07
N ILE A 137 19.12 -13.17 -15.22
CA ILE A 137 19.67 -14.04 -16.27
C ILE A 137 21.02 -13.51 -16.76
N ARG A 138 21.15 -12.18 -16.90
CA ARG A 138 22.37 -11.54 -17.40
C ARG A 138 23.44 -11.29 -16.34
N ALA A 139 23.08 -11.20 -15.05
CA ALA A 139 24.01 -10.91 -13.96
C ALA A 139 23.70 -11.75 -12.69
N PRO A 140 23.86 -13.09 -12.73
CA PRO A 140 23.41 -14.01 -11.67
C PRO A 140 24.13 -13.84 -10.32
N GLY A 141 25.29 -13.17 -10.29
CA GLY A 141 26.05 -12.87 -9.05
C GLY A 141 25.79 -11.49 -8.45
N ALA A 142 24.99 -10.63 -9.11
CA ALA A 142 24.76 -9.27 -8.63
C ALA A 142 23.74 -9.26 -7.49
N LYS A 143 24.21 -8.94 -6.28
CA LYS A 143 23.39 -8.84 -5.07
C LYS A 143 22.55 -7.55 -5.03
N THR A 144 22.95 -6.52 -5.77
CA THR A 144 22.25 -5.23 -5.92
C THR A 144 22.34 -4.77 -7.38
N PHE A 145 21.33 -4.05 -7.88
CA PHE A 145 21.38 -3.51 -9.25
C PHE A 145 22.52 -2.50 -9.44
N LEU A 146 22.92 -1.80 -8.37
CA LEU A 146 24.07 -0.88 -8.38
C LEU A 146 25.37 -1.60 -8.76
N ARG A 147 25.53 -2.89 -8.41
CA ARG A 147 26.66 -3.70 -8.88
C ARG A 147 26.61 -3.97 -10.39
N VAL A 148 25.41 -4.14 -10.96
CA VAL A 148 25.23 -4.26 -12.42
C VAL A 148 25.64 -2.95 -13.11
N ILE A 149 25.24 -1.81 -12.55
CA ILE A 149 25.64 -0.48 -13.05
C ILE A 149 27.15 -0.30 -12.99
N ARG A 150 27.79 -0.71 -11.88
CA ARG A 150 29.25 -0.67 -11.75
C ARG A 150 29.95 -1.53 -12.80
N ALA A 151 29.46 -2.75 -13.02
CA ALA A 151 30.03 -3.68 -13.98
C ALA A 151 29.89 -3.17 -15.43
N ARG A 152 28.81 -2.46 -15.75
CA ARG A 152 28.54 -1.99 -17.12
C ARG A 152 29.03 -0.58 -17.43
N PHE A 153 28.94 0.35 -16.48
CA PHE A 153 29.19 1.78 -16.68
C PHE A 153 30.36 2.34 -15.84
N GLY A 154 31.03 1.48 -15.07
CA GLY A 154 32.21 1.84 -14.28
C GLY A 154 31.90 2.52 -12.94
N SER A 155 32.97 2.82 -12.20
CA SER A 155 32.90 3.29 -10.80
C SER A 155 32.32 4.70 -10.64
N ARG A 156 32.56 5.62 -11.58
CA ARG A 156 32.03 7.00 -11.50
C ARG A 156 30.50 7.00 -11.56
N THR A 157 29.94 6.32 -12.56
CA THR A 157 28.49 6.15 -12.73
C THR A 157 27.87 5.40 -11.55
N HIS A 158 28.55 4.37 -11.03
CA HIS A 158 28.10 3.67 -9.82
C HIS A 158 27.92 4.60 -8.62
N ILE A 159 28.90 5.47 -8.34
CA ILE A 159 28.82 6.41 -7.21
C ILE A 159 27.63 7.36 -7.38
N VAL A 160 27.44 7.91 -8.58
CA VAL A 160 26.30 8.80 -8.89
C VAL A 160 24.97 8.09 -8.63
N PHE A 161 24.81 6.87 -9.14
CA PHE A 161 23.59 6.08 -8.91
C PHE A 161 23.41 5.65 -7.44
N CYS A 162 24.50 5.42 -6.69
CA CYS A 162 24.43 5.18 -5.25
C CYS A 162 23.89 6.40 -4.50
N VAL A 163 24.34 7.62 -4.85
CA VAL A 163 23.84 8.86 -4.26
C VAL A 163 22.36 9.04 -4.58
N PHE A 164 21.97 8.88 -5.85
CA PHE A 164 20.55 8.94 -6.23
C PHE A 164 19.71 7.92 -5.45
N ALA A 165 20.16 6.67 -5.36
CA ALA A 165 19.47 5.63 -4.61
C ALA A 165 19.27 5.99 -3.13
N LEU A 166 20.30 6.54 -2.48
CA LEU A 166 20.22 6.96 -1.08
C LEU A 166 19.26 8.14 -0.90
N VAL A 167 19.38 9.17 -1.74
CA VAL A 167 18.51 10.35 -1.70
C VAL A 167 17.05 9.95 -1.91
N THR A 168 16.78 9.09 -2.91
CA THR A 168 15.43 8.57 -3.17
C THR A 168 14.87 7.83 -1.95
N ASN A 169 15.64 6.95 -1.31
CA ASN A 169 15.17 6.24 -0.10
C ASN A 169 14.86 7.19 1.07
N VAL A 170 15.64 8.27 1.24
CA VAL A 170 15.37 9.30 2.25
C VAL A 170 14.09 10.07 1.94
N ILE A 171 13.90 10.52 0.70
CA ILE A 171 12.70 11.26 0.27
C ILE A 171 11.44 10.40 0.49
N VAL A 172 11.50 9.13 0.12
CA VAL A 172 10.37 8.18 0.29
C VAL A 172 10.02 8.00 1.75
N THR A 173 11.03 7.81 2.58
CA THR A 173 10.82 7.62 4.02
C THR A 173 10.21 8.87 4.64
N ALA A 174 10.67 10.06 4.23
CA ALA A 174 10.08 11.32 4.66
C ALA A 174 8.62 11.45 4.21
N MET A 175 8.30 11.16 2.94
CA MET A 175 6.93 11.17 2.42
C MET A 175 6.02 10.21 3.20
N LEU A 176 6.47 8.98 3.48
CA LEU A 176 5.69 7.98 4.22
C LEU A 176 5.45 8.42 5.67
N MET A 177 6.45 9.01 6.32
CA MET A 177 6.30 9.59 7.66
C MET A 177 5.31 10.74 7.69
N LEU A 178 5.37 11.65 6.71
CA LEU A 178 4.42 12.76 6.58
C LEU A 178 2.99 12.25 6.32
N GLY A 179 2.83 11.26 5.44
CA GLY A 179 1.53 10.64 5.19
C GLY A 179 0.94 9.96 6.43
N GLY A 180 1.75 9.21 7.17
CA GLY A 180 1.31 8.56 8.41
C GLY A 180 0.93 9.56 9.50
N THR A 181 1.71 10.64 9.65
CA THR A 181 1.46 11.68 10.66
C THR A 181 0.24 12.54 10.34
N ALA A 182 0.02 12.87 9.08
CA ALA A 182 -1.19 13.54 8.64
C ALA A 182 -2.44 12.72 9.02
N VAL A 183 -2.47 11.43 8.71
CA VAL A 183 -3.61 10.56 9.06
C VAL A 183 -3.82 10.50 10.57
N MET A 184 -2.77 10.34 11.37
CA MET A 184 -2.92 10.27 12.83
C MET A 184 -3.44 11.56 13.46
N THR A 185 -2.92 12.72 13.04
CA THR A 185 -3.37 14.01 13.57
C THR A 185 -4.82 14.32 13.19
N THR A 186 -5.31 13.79 12.08
CA THR A 186 -6.75 13.88 11.73
C THR A 186 -7.64 12.94 12.56
N LEU A 187 -7.15 11.77 12.95
CA LEU A 187 -7.93 10.76 13.68
C LEU A 187 -7.93 10.97 15.21
N VAL A 188 -6.85 11.53 15.76
CA VAL A 188 -6.63 11.69 17.21
C VAL A 188 -6.72 13.16 17.58
N ARG A 189 -7.77 13.55 18.32
CA ARG A 189 -7.92 14.94 18.77
C ARG A 189 -6.79 15.34 19.70
N GLY A 190 -6.11 16.45 19.37
CA GLY A 190 -5.06 17.04 20.19
C GLY A 190 -3.68 16.38 20.06
N LEU A 191 -3.48 15.48 19.09
CA LEU A 191 -2.16 14.92 18.81
C LEU A 191 -1.30 15.94 18.03
N SER A 192 -0.16 16.35 18.59
CA SER A 192 0.79 17.22 17.88
C SER A 192 1.53 16.45 16.78
N VAL A 193 1.93 17.14 15.72
CA VAL A 193 2.65 16.53 14.59
C VAL A 193 4.02 16.01 15.04
N GLU A 194 4.69 16.71 15.96
CA GLU A 194 6.00 16.33 16.50
C GLU A 194 5.91 15.01 17.26
N LEU A 195 4.90 14.87 18.14
CA LEU A 195 4.66 13.65 18.91
C LEU A 195 4.27 12.49 17.99
N ALA A 196 3.38 12.73 17.02
CA ALA A 196 2.98 11.72 16.04
C ALA A 196 4.19 11.19 15.26
N THR A 197 5.07 12.09 14.82
CA THR A 197 6.29 11.74 14.07
C THR A 197 7.25 10.94 14.94
N ALA A 198 7.44 11.36 16.19
CA ALA A 198 8.31 10.67 17.15
C ALA A 198 7.81 9.25 17.46
N LEU A 199 6.50 9.05 17.62
CA LEU A 199 5.90 7.73 17.87
C LEU A 199 6.11 6.78 16.68
N VAL A 200 5.85 7.25 15.45
CA VAL A 200 6.09 6.43 14.25
C VAL A 200 7.56 6.11 14.08
N ALA A 201 8.45 7.09 14.26
CA ALA A 201 9.89 6.88 14.18
C ALA A 201 10.38 5.91 15.26
N ALA A 202 9.85 5.98 16.48
CA ALA A 202 10.20 5.07 17.56
C ALA A 202 9.75 3.64 17.27
N VAL A 203 8.51 3.42 16.82
CA VAL A 203 8.03 2.08 16.45
C VAL A 203 8.84 1.51 15.30
N MET A 204 8.95 2.26 14.19
CA MET A 204 9.67 1.79 13.01
C MET A 204 11.17 1.59 13.26
N GLY A 205 11.78 2.53 13.96
CA GLY A 205 13.20 2.48 14.31
C GLY A 205 13.51 1.29 15.19
N THR A 206 12.77 1.08 16.28
CA THR A 206 13.09 0.03 17.26
C THR A 206 13.05 -1.39 16.67
N TYR A 207 11.98 -1.78 15.96
CA TYR A 207 11.93 -3.13 15.39
C TYR A 207 12.97 -3.33 14.27
N THR A 208 13.30 -2.27 13.53
CA THR A 208 14.31 -2.33 12.47
C THR A 208 15.72 -2.46 13.05
N PHE A 209 16.02 -1.69 14.10
CA PHE A 209 17.30 -1.74 14.80
C PHE A 209 17.55 -3.09 15.49
N ILE A 210 16.51 -3.69 16.10
CA ILE A 210 16.63 -4.97 16.80
C ILE A 210 16.71 -6.14 15.81
N GLY A 211 15.90 -6.10 14.74
CA GLY A 211 15.65 -7.26 13.89
C GLY A 211 16.47 -7.34 12.60
N GLY A 212 17.03 -6.23 12.11
CA GLY A 212 17.70 -6.16 10.81
C GLY A 212 16.78 -6.47 9.62
N LEU A 213 17.36 -6.62 8.42
CA LEU A 213 16.60 -6.88 7.19
C LEU A 213 15.84 -8.23 7.25
N GLY A 214 16.45 -9.26 7.83
CA GLY A 214 15.83 -10.58 8.00
C GLY A 214 14.53 -10.56 8.81
N ALA A 215 14.52 -9.95 9.99
CA ALA A 215 13.29 -9.85 10.80
C ALA A 215 12.25 -8.94 10.16
N THR A 216 12.69 -7.92 9.42
CA THR A 216 11.79 -6.98 8.75
C THR A 216 10.88 -7.69 7.74
N PHE A 217 11.32 -8.79 7.10
CA PHE A 217 10.45 -9.63 6.25
C PHE A 217 9.26 -10.23 7.03
N TYR A 218 9.52 -10.77 8.22
CA TYR A 218 8.48 -11.39 9.05
C TYR A 218 7.55 -10.36 9.69
N VAL A 219 8.09 -9.22 10.13
CA VAL A 219 7.29 -8.08 10.61
C VAL A 219 6.38 -7.57 9.48
N SER A 220 6.91 -7.44 8.25
CA SER A 220 6.12 -7.03 7.08
C SER A 220 5.02 -8.03 6.74
N TYR A 221 5.29 -9.34 6.85
CA TYR A 221 4.28 -10.38 6.66
C TYR A 221 3.12 -10.22 7.65
N PHE A 222 3.44 -10.05 8.94
CA PHE A 222 2.42 -9.88 9.98
C PHE A 222 1.63 -8.58 9.80
N ASN A 223 2.29 -7.47 9.47
CA ASN A 223 1.63 -6.20 9.17
C ASN A 223 0.67 -6.32 7.98
N THR A 224 1.08 -7.05 6.94
CA THR A 224 0.23 -7.29 5.76
C THR A 224 -1.01 -8.08 6.13
N PHE A 225 -0.84 -9.15 6.93
CA PHE A 225 -1.97 -9.92 7.44
C PHE A 225 -2.95 -9.05 8.22
N LEU A 226 -2.46 -8.17 9.11
CA LEU A 226 -3.31 -7.22 9.83
C LEU A 226 -4.05 -6.25 8.90
N ILE A 227 -3.38 -5.71 7.88
CA ILE A 227 -4.01 -4.82 6.89
C ILE A 227 -5.16 -5.55 6.18
N TYR A 228 -4.94 -6.75 5.67
CA TYR A 228 -5.98 -7.53 4.99
C TYR A 228 -7.13 -7.93 5.93
N LEU A 229 -6.82 -8.28 7.17
CA LEU A 229 -7.83 -8.59 8.18
C LEU A 229 -8.72 -7.36 8.44
N ILE A 230 -8.12 -6.19 8.67
CA ILE A 230 -8.83 -4.94 8.90
C ILE A 230 -9.68 -4.58 7.66
N MET A 231 -9.12 -4.65 6.45
CA MET A 231 -9.87 -4.40 5.21
C MET A 231 -11.07 -5.33 5.05
N THR A 232 -10.92 -6.62 5.39
CA THR A 232 -12.02 -7.58 5.34
C THR A 232 -13.11 -7.23 6.36
N ILE A 233 -12.72 -6.86 7.59
CA ILE A 233 -13.67 -6.40 8.61
C ILE A 233 -14.40 -5.13 8.13
N PHE A 234 -13.70 -4.16 7.54
CA PHE A 234 -14.33 -2.97 6.97
C PHE A 234 -15.32 -3.31 5.85
N LEU A 235 -14.97 -4.20 4.92
CA LEU A 235 -15.88 -4.65 3.86
C LEU A 235 -17.14 -5.31 4.43
N VAL A 236 -16.99 -6.20 5.40
CA VAL A 236 -18.12 -6.85 6.07
C VAL A 236 -18.97 -5.82 6.82
N LYS A 237 -18.35 -4.89 7.53
CA LYS A 237 -19.05 -3.83 8.27
C LYS A 237 -19.83 -2.88 7.37
N ILE A 238 -19.30 -2.55 6.20
CA ILE A 238 -19.97 -1.64 5.25
C ILE A 238 -21.13 -2.34 4.54
N TYR A 239 -20.92 -3.58 4.04
CA TYR A 239 -21.86 -4.23 3.14
C TYR A 239 -22.76 -5.30 3.77
N PHE A 240 -22.52 -5.71 5.01
CA PHE A 240 -23.23 -6.83 5.65
C PHE A 240 -23.70 -6.53 7.09
N ASP A 241 -23.54 -5.30 7.59
CA ASP A 241 -24.07 -4.90 8.90
C ASP A 241 -25.50 -4.37 8.73
N PRO A 242 -26.55 -5.06 9.24
CA PRO A 242 -27.95 -4.68 9.08
C PRO A 242 -28.43 -3.64 10.11
N SER A 243 -27.51 -3.00 10.85
CA SER A 243 -27.84 -2.00 11.86
C SER A 243 -28.51 -0.76 11.24
N GLU A 244 -29.47 -0.14 11.94
CA GLU A 244 -30.15 1.10 11.50
C GLU A 244 -29.16 2.26 11.24
N ASP A 245 -27.98 2.22 11.87
CA ASP A 245 -26.90 3.19 11.70
C ASP A 245 -26.07 3.00 10.41
N ASN A 246 -26.30 1.92 9.64
CA ASN A 246 -25.60 1.65 8.39
C ASN A 246 -26.55 1.81 7.18
N PRO A 247 -26.58 2.99 6.54
CA PRO A 247 -27.47 3.27 5.42
C PRO A 247 -26.99 2.63 4.12
N LEU A 248 -25.75 2.10 4.09
CA LEU A 248 -25.20 1.40 2.94
C LEU A 248 -25.68 -0.04 2.92
N GLY A 249 -25.51 -0.81 4.02
CA GLY A 249 -26.18 -2.08 4.35
C GLY A 249 -26.09 -3.28 3.38
N SER A 250 -25.95 -3.06 2.08
CA SER A 250 -25.90 -4.03 0.99
C SER A 250 -25.34 -3.38 -0.28
N VAL A 251 -24.81 -4.20 -1.20
CA VAL A 251 -24.30 -3.69 -2.50
C VAL A 251 -25.41 -3.08 -3.36
N GLU A 252 -26.64 -3.58 -3.24
CA GLU A 252 -27.79 -3.09 -4.01
C GLU A 252 -28.18 -1.66 -3.61
N GLU A 253 -28.17 -1.37 -2.31
CA GLU A 253 -28.48 -0.02 -1.82
C GLU A 253 -27.38 0.98 -2.22
N VAL A 254 -26.12 0.58 -2.14
CA VAL A 254 -24.99 1.39 -2.65
C VAL A 254 -25.14 1.66 -4.15
N TYR A 255 -25.56 0.67 -4.93
CA TYR A 255 -25.81 0.86 -6.36
C TYR A 255 -26.95 1.85 -6.62
N LYS A 256 -28.08 1.73 -5.89
CA LYS A 256 -29.22 2.67 -5.99
C LYS A 256 -28.81 4.10 -5.64
N LEU A 257 -28.03 4.26 -4.57
CA LEU A 257 -27.49 5.55 -4.14
C LEU A 257 -26.59 6.18 -5.20
N LEU A 258 -25.68 5.39 -5.77
CA LEU A 258 -24.77 5.86 -6.82
C LEU A 258 -25.49 6.16 -8.13
N ALA A 259 -26.57 5.44 -8.45
CA ALA A 259 -27.40 5.69 -9.62
C ALA A 259 -28.22 6.98 -9.48
N CYS A 260 -28.65 7.31 -8.26
CA CYS A 260 -29.37 8.55 -7.95
C CYS A 260 -28.45 9.79 -7.79
N SER A 261 -27.14 9.59 -7.61
CA SER A 261 -26.20 10.67 -7.33
C SER A 261 -25.60 11.27 -8.60
N GLU A 262 -25.52 12.60 -8.67
CA GLU A 262 -24.84 13.29 -9.77
C GLU A 262 -23.32 13.18 -9.66
N GLY A 263 -22.72 12.54 -10.64
CA GLY A 263 -21.28 12.41 -10.85
C GLY A 263 -20.60 13.64 -11.45
N PRO A 264 -19.27 13.60 -11.51
CA PRO A 264 -18.44 14.71 -11.99
C PRO A 264 -18.71 15.03 -13.48
N GLU A 265 -18.50 16.28 -13.88
CA GLU A 265 -18.81 16.79 -15.24
C GLU A 265 -18.08 16.04 -16.37
N GLY A 266 -16.91 15.47 -16.09
CA GLY A 266 -16.12 14.68 -17.06
C GLY A 266 -16.63 13.25 -17.30
N ASN A 267 -17.69 12.82 -16.61
CA ASN A 267 -18.29 11.49 -16.75
C ASN A 267 -19.48 11.52 -17.72
N THR A 268 -19.59 10.50 -18.56
CA THR A 268 -20.76 10.34 -19.45
C THR A 268 -22.03 10.23 -18.60
N GLU A 269 -23.06 11.00 -18.95
CA GLU A 269 -24.33 11.09 -18.20
C GLU A 269 -24.18 11.51 -16.73
N ARG A 270 -23.04 12.11 -16.34
CA ARG A 270 -22.72 12.45 -14.95
C ARG A 270 -22.98 11.26 -14.01
N SER A 271 -22.63 10.05 -14.41
CA SER A 271 -22.81 8.86 -13.57
C SER A 271 -21.50 8.45 -12.89
N PHE A 272 -21.56 8.02 -11.62
CA PHE A 272 -20.41 7.39 -10.94
C PHE A 272 -20.15 5.94 -11.40
N LEU A 273 -21.12 5.32 -12.05
CA LEU A 273 -21.08 3.92 -12.50
C LEU A 273 -20.48 3.77 -13.91
N THR A 274 -20.30 4.89 -14.63
CA THR A 274 -19.76 4.84 -15.98
C THR A 274 -18.26 4.56 -15.99
N MET A 275 -17.83 3.67 -16.88
CA MET A 275 -16.41 3.50 -17.19
C MET A 275 -15.87 4.62 -18.08
N ARG A 276 -16.76 5.34 -18.78
CA ARG A 276 -16.42 6.38 -19.74
C ARG A 276 -16.28 7.74 -19.05
N SER A 277 -15.12 7.95 -18.44
CA SER A 277 -14.69 9.18 -17.79
C SER A 277 -13.39 9.69 -18.43
N TYR A 278 -13.41 10.92 -18.94
CA TYR A 278 -12.23 11.52 -19.57
C TYR A 278 -11.11 11.76 -18.56
N GLU A 279 -11.44 12.35 -17.42
CA GLU A 279 -10.49 12.64 -16.34
C GLU A 279 -9.88 11.36 -15.74
N ALA A 280 -10.68 10.31 -15.55
CA ALA A 280 -10.16 9.02 -15.07
C ALA A 280 -9.20 8.38 -16.07
N LEU A 281 -9.49 8.49 -17.37
CA LEU A 281 -8.62 7.97 -18.43
C LEU A 281 -7.30 8.74 -18.51
N VAL A 282 -7.35 10.07 -18.47
CA VAL A 282 -6.14 10.92 -18.44
C VAL A 282 -5.30 10.59 -17.21
N PHE A 283 -5.92 10.50 -16.04
CA PHE A 283 -5.25 10.04 -14.81
C PHE A 283 -4.65 8.64 -14.98
N GLY A 284 -5.37 7.70 -15.60
CA GLY A 284 -4.88 6.35 -15.89
C GLY A 284 -3.65 6.35 -16.79
N ILE A 285 -3.66 7.13 -17.87
CA ILE A 285 -2.52 7.26 -18.80
C ILE A 285 -1.32 7.89 -18.08
N ILE A 286 -1.55 8.96 -17.32
CA ILE A 286 -0.51 9.58 -16.49
C ILE A 286 0.07 8.53 -15.53
N ASN A 287 -0.77 7.79 -14.81
CA ASN A 287 -0.33 6.74 -13.89
C ASN A 287 0.36 5.55 -14.59
N ILE A 288 0.19 5.36 -15.90
CA ILE A 288 0.94 4.35 -16.68
C ILE A 288 2.28 4.91 -17.17
N VAL A 289 2.31 6.17 -17.61
CA VAL A 289 3.48 6.81 -18.25
C VAL A 289 4.43 7.45 -17.23
N GLU A 290 3.90 8.19 -16.26
CA GLU A 290 4.66 8.88 -15.21
C GLU A 290 5.60 7.97 -14.39
N PRO A 291 5.25 6.70 -14.05
CA PRO A 291 6.18 5.79 -13.39
C PRO A 291 7.39 5.42 -14.24
N SER A 292 7.33 5.59 -15.57
CA SER A 292 8.43 5.25 -16.46
C SER A 292 9.50 6.33 -16.55
N ILE A 293 9.23 7.55 -16.06
CA ILE A 293 10.11 8.68 -16.33
C ILE A 293 10.86 9.19 -15.09
N ILE A 294 10.29 9.59 -13.95
CA ILE A 294 11.12 10.33 -12.95
C ILE A 294 10.97 10.00 -11.44
N GLU A 295 9.85 9.57 -10.87
CA GLU A 295 9.77 9.46 -9.39
C GLU A 295 9.38 8.09 -8.83
N GLN A 296 8.26 7.49 -9.23
CA GLN A 296 7.78 6.26 -8.57
C GLN A 296 8.46 4.97 -9.08
N GLY A 297 8.96 4.97 -10.32
CA GLY A 297 9.60 3.82 -10.94
C GLY A 297 10.86 3.36 -10.20
N ASN A 298 11.68 4.30 -9.71
CA ASN A 298 12.86 3.97 -8.91
C ASN A 298 12.48 3.49 -7.51
N ILE A 299 11.55 4.15 -6.84
CA ILE A 299 11.11 3.88 -5.46
C ILE A 299 10.53 2.47 -5.31
N LYS A 300 9.64 2.09 -6.23
CA LYS A 300 9.01 0.76 -6.28
C LYS A 300 9.97 -0.32 -6.78
N MET A 301 10.93 0.05 -7.62
CA MET A 301 12.04 -0.80 -8.06
C MET A 301 12.97 -1.18 -6.90
N PHE A 302 13.23 -0.29 -5.93
CA PHE A 302 14.13 -0.58 -4.79
C PHE A 302 13.59 -1.66 -3.86
N SER A 303 12.31 -1.56 -3.49
CA SER A 303 11.70 -2.46 -2.52
C SER A 303 11.59 -3.89 -3.06
N VAL A 304 11.25 -4.03 -4.35
CA VAL A 304 11.16 -5.34 -4.98
C VAL A 304 12.53 -5.87 -5.39
N ILE A 305 13.55 -5.08 -5.72
CA ILE A 305 14.90 -5.62 -6.00
C ILE A 305 15.50 -6.29 -4.76
N ILE A 306 15.27 -5.75 -3.55
CA ILE A 306 15.69 -6.38 -2.28
C ILE A 306 14.90 -7.69 -2.03
N SER A 307 13.60 -7.71 -2.33
CA SER A 307 12.76 -8.92 -2.27
C SER A 307 12.97 -9.88 -3.46
N SER A 308 13.56 -9.42 -4.57
CA SER A 308 13.57 -10.12 -5.87
C SER A 308 14.49 -11.31 -5.86
N LYS A 309 15.44 -11.40 -4.92
CA LYS A 309 16.24 -12.61 -4.75
C LYS A 309 15.38 -13.86 -4.56
N LEU A 310 14.18 -13.70 -4.01
CA LEU A 310 13.30 -14.80 -3.68
C LEU A 310 12.17 -15.07 -4.67
N LEU A 311 11.70 -14.07 -5.42
CA LEU A 311 10.65 -14.27 -6.42
C LEU A 311 11.05 -15.17 -7.60
N MET A 312 12.34 -15.48 -7.77
CA MET A 312 12.86 -16.20 -8.94
C MET A 312 13.88 -17.28 -8.56
N ARG A 313 13.57 -18.05 -7.53
CA ARG A 313 13.98 -19.46 -7.45
C ARG A 313 12.76 -20.39 -7.56
N ILE A 314 11.71 -19.92 -8.24
CA ILE A 314 10.75 -20.81 -8.89
C ILE A 314 11.45 -21.26 -10.18
N ASP A 315 11.93 -22.49 -10.15
CA ASP A 315 12.30 -23.32 -11.30
C ASP A 315 13.36 -22.77 -12.26
N LEU A 316 14.62 -22.86 -11.85
CA LEU A 316 15.57 -23.55 -12.71
C LEU A 316 15.59 -25.00 -12.22
N ILE A 317 14.77 -25.80 -12.88
CA ILE A 317 14.96 -27.23 -13.03
C ILE A 317 16.41 -27.42 -13.50
N GLU A 318 17.26 -27.84 -12.59
CA GLU A 318 18.24 -28.94 -12.75
C GLU A 318 18.37 -29.65 -11.39
#